data_AF-A0A814I7G3-F1
#
_entry.id   AF-A0A814I7G3-F1
#
_cell.length_a   1.000
_cell.length_b   1.000
_cell.length_c   1.000
_cell.angle_alpha   90.00
_cell.angle_beta   90.00
_cell.angle_gamma   90.00
#
_symmetry.space_group_name_H-M   'P 1'
#
loop_
_entity.id
_entity.type
_entity.pdbx_description
1 polymer ?
#
loop_
_entity_poly.entity_id
_entity_poly.type
_entity_poly.pdbx_seq_one_letter_code
_entity_poly.pdbx_strand_id
1 'polypeptide(L)'
;MLSTCSFNVVPCLETDFLPFVSSTYGLCYTFNAKLKYSNNDSIRYENKNGGDGNLKLGLYVHNHQYVPYVRDNVGIVSLVHDNTQLPLIEAADIELAPGRKHKLVDTLLASSILMNKYCSDCSQQCLITNFIIQISSLATPVEWQMYEIKGFVENSTIPLPNNWTTTWREHIRENYLAVNVVRETNIVENNTQTAIFGVVDILSNIGGQTGLWIGISFRSIMEVFEMLYRLICYQYFLIVRAVRKKKQIIIQ
;
A
#
# COMPACT_ATOMS: atom_id res chain seq x y z
N MET A 1 21.79 11.79 -15.85
CA MET A 1 21.49 10.52 -15.14
C MET A 1 20.63 9.58 -15.98
N LEU A 2 19.53 10.06 -16.59
CA LEU A 2 18.68 9.24 -17.46
C LEU A 2 19.33 9.00 -18.82
N SER A 3 19.75 7.77 -19.10
CA SER A 3 20.39 7.38 -20.36
C SER A 3 19.39 6.85 -21.37
N THR A 4 18.51 5.93 -20.96
CA THR A 4 17.45 5.39 -21.81
C THR A 4 16.14 5.32 -21.05
N CYS A 5 15.03 5.59 -21.73
CA CYS A 5 13.70 5.58 -21.14
C CYS A 5 12.69 5.06 -22.16
N SER A 6 11.96 4.01 -21.81
CA SER A 6 10.84 3.51 -22.62
C SER A 6 9.71 3.05 -21.71
N PHE A 7 8.50 3.49 -22.02
CA PHE A 7 7.27 3.06 -21.36
C PHE A 7 6.34 2.42 -22.39
N ASN A 8 6.00 1.15 -22.24
CA ASN A 8 5.20 0.38 -23.21
C ASN A 8 5.70 0.55 -24.67
N VAL A 9 7.03 0.48 -24.87
CA VAL A 9 7.70 0.65 -26.19
C VAL A 9 7.71 2.09 -26.71
N VAL A 10 7.00 3.03 -26.07
CA VAL A 10 7.06 4.45 -26.39
C VAL A 10 8.25 5.10 -25.68
N PRO A 11 9.10 5.88 -26.36
CA PRO A 11 10.20 6.58 -25.70
C PRO A 11 9.66 7.63 -24.72
N CYS A 12 10.27 7.73 -23.54
CA CYS A 12 9.95 8.77 -22.55
C CYS A 12 11.07 9.80 -22.42
N LEU A 13 10.70 11.02 -22.04
CA LEU A 13 11.62 12.15 -21.86
C LEU A 13 11.83 12.47 -20.38
N GLU A 14 12.87 13.25 -20.07
CA GLU A 14 13.10 13.77 -18.72
C GLU A 14 11.94 14.63 -18.21
N THR A 15 11.27 15.36 -19.11
CA THR A 15 10.06 16.13 -18.79
C THR A 15 8.90 15.26 -18.36
N ASP A 16 8.94 13.93 -18.58
CA ASP A 16 7.91 12.99 -18.14
C ASP A 16 7.95 12.74 -16.63
N PHE A 17 9.05 13.06 -15.97
CA PHE A 17 9.25 12.87 -14.54
C PHE A 17 8.91 14.14 -13.74
N LEU A 18 8.24 13.99 -12.60
CA LEU A 18 7.98 15.08 -11.66
C LEU A 18 9.10 15.11 -10.60
N PRO A 19 9.86 16.20 -10.46
CA PRO A 19 10.87 16.31 -9.41
C PRO A 19 10.21 16.52 -8.04
N PHE A 20 10.79 15.90 -7.01
CA PHE A 20 10.47 16.15 -5.61
C PHE A 20 11.75 16.08 -4.78
N VAL A 21 11.76 16.71 -3.60
CA VAL A 21 12.94 16.74 -2.74
C VAL A 21 12.69 15.89 -1.50
N SER A 22 13.64 14.99 -1.21
CA SER A 22 13.73 14.22 0.02
C SER A 22 14.81 14.81 0.92
N SER A 23 14.54 14.86 2.23
CA SER A 23 15.50 15.22 3.27
C SER A 23 16.72 14.29 3.29
N THR A 24 16.50 13.00 3.01
CA THR A 24 17.53 11.96 3.12
C THR A 24 18.27 11.71 1.79
N TYR A 25 17.56 11.77 0.66
CA TYR A 25 18.10 11.40 -0.65
C TYR A 25 18.33 12.58 -1.60
N GLY A 26 17.89 13.79 -1.25
CA GLY A 26 18.02 14.98 -2.10
C GLY A 26 16.98 15.01 -3.22
N LEU A 27 17.40 15.35 -4.43
CA LEU A 27 16.51 15.49 -5.58
C LEU A 27 16.10 14.12 -6.15
N CYS A 28 14.81 13.84 -6.10
CA CYS A 28 14.20 12.61 -6.60
C CYS A 28 13.21 12.91 -7.73
N TYR A 29 12.86 11.86 -8.49
CA TYR A 29 12.01 11.98 -9.67
C TYR A 29 10.94 10.89 -9.65
N THR A 30 9.67 11.28 -9.83
CA THR A 30 8.53 10.37 -9.90
C THR A 30 8.01 10.27 -11.32
N PHE A 31 7.96 9.05 -11.86
CA PHE A 31 7.31 8.77 -13.14
C PHE A 31 5.80 8.60 -12.94
N ASN A 32 5.00 9.09 -13.90
CA ASN A 32 3.53 8.89 -13.93
C ASN A 32 2.77 9.40 -12.68
N ALA A 33 3.23 10.50 -12.06
CA ALA A 33 2.52 11.14 -10.94
C ALA A 33 1.25 11.86 -11.41
N LYS A 34 0.10 11.62 -10.77
CA LYS A 34 -1.17 12.27 -11.13
C LYS A 34 -1.13 13.79 -10.91
N LEU A 35 -0.41 14.25 -9.89
CA LEU A 35 -0.23 15.68 -9.57
C LEU A 35 0.33 16.51 -10.73
N LYS A 36 1.08 15.87 -11.63
CA LYS A 36 1.63 16.51 -12.82
C LYS A 36 0.57 16.80 -13.89
N TYR A 37 -0.46 15.98 -13.95
CA TYR A 37 -1.51 16.05 -14.97
C TYR A 37 -2.72 16.80 -14.40
N SER A 38 -2.60 18.14 -14.34
CA SER A 38 -3.71 19.02 -13.99
C SER A 38 -4.44 19.45 -15.27
N ASN A 39 -5.70 19.01 -15.41
CA ASN A 39 -6.77 19.52 -16.30
C ASN A 39 -7.09 18.88 -17.66
N ASN A 40 -6.42 17.83 -18.16
CA ASN A 40 -6.98 16.96 -19.23
C ASN A 40 -6.00 15.90 -19.77
N ASP A 41 -4.72 15.97 -19.40
CA ASP A 41 -3.77 14.96 -19.81
C ASP A 41 -4.07 13.64 -19.08
N SER A 42 -4.26 12.58 -19.87
CA SER A 42 -4.52 11.25 -19.34
C SER A 42 -3.27 10.72 -18.66
N ILE A 43 -3.47 10.15 -17.47
CA ILE A 43 -2.44 9.38 -16.76
C ILE A 43 -1.93 8.32 -17.75
N ARG A 44 -0.62 8.25 -17.99
CA ARG A 44 -0.03 7.32 -18.98
C ARG A 44 -0.31 5.87 -18.64
N TYR A 45 -0.53 5.60 -17.36
CA TYR A 45 -0.87 4.28 -16.88
C TYR A 45 -1.87 4.32 -15.74
N GLU A 46 -2.96 3.57 -15.90
CA GLU A 46 -3.94 3.31 -14.86
C GLU A 46 -4.27 1.81 -14.86
N ASN A 47 -4.34 1.22 -13.67
CA ASN A 47 -4.57 -0.22 -13.50
C ASN A 47 -5.89 -0.70 -14.12
N LYS A 48 -6.87 0.21 -14.22
CA LYS A 48 -8.19 -0.05 -14.80
C LYS A 48 -8.17 -0.18 -16.34
N ASN A 49 -7.15 0.37 -17.00
CA ASN A 49 -7.09 0.42 -18.45
C ASN A 49 -6.44 -0.84 -19.08
N GLY A 50 -5.99 -1.80 -18.25
CA GLY A 50 -5.55 -3.11 -18.70
C GLY A 50 -4.25 -3.16 -19.49
N GLY A 51 -3.38 -2.13 -19.38
CA GLY A 51 -2.06 -2.15 -20.02
C GLY A 51 -1.02 -2.97 -19.23
N ASP A 52 0.01 -3.46 -19.92
CA ASP A 52 1.10 -4.27 -19.32
C ASP A 52 2.05 -3.48 -18.39
N GLY A 53 1.95 -2.14 -18.38
CA GLY A 53 2.67 -1.28 -17.43
C GLY A 53 4.19 -1.44 -17.43
N ASN A 54 4.81 -1.55 -18.60
CA ASN A 54 6.22 -1.90 -18.74
C ASN A 54 7.10 -0.65 -18.82
N LEU A 55 7.79 -0.31 -17.74
CA LEU A 55 8.73 0.82 -17.66
C LEU A 55 10.18 0.32 -17.67
N LYS A 56 10.94 0.72 -18.69
CA LYS A 56 12.36 0.43 -18.85
C LYS A 56 13.18 1.71 -18.73
N LEU A 57 14.11 1.72 -17.79
CA LEU A 57 15.02 2.82 -17.53
C LEU A 57 16.47 2.32 -17.60
N GLY A 58 17.33 3.07 -18.27
CA GLY A 58 18.79 2.95 -18.15
C GLY A 58 19.30 4.21 -17.47
N LEU A 59 19.99 4.04 -16.35
CA LEU A 59 20.44 5.12 -15.49
C LEU A 59 21.96 5.03 -15.32
N TYR A 60 22.62 6.18 -15.29
CA TYR A 60 24.05 6.30 -15.05
C TYR A 60 24.29 7.21 -13.85
N VAL A 61 24.82 6.65 -12.76
CA VAL A 61 24.84 7.33 -11.44
C VAL A 61 25.96 8.36 -11.27
N HIS A 62 27.01 8.33 -12.10
CA HIS A 62 28.17 9.24 -12.00
C HIS A 62 28.84 9.23 -10.61
N ASN A 63 29.25 8.05 -10.13
CA ASN A 63 29.89 7.82 -8.83
C ASN A 63 31.14 8.69 -8.58
N HIS A 64 31.83 9.14 -9.63
CA HIS A 64 32.99 10.02 -9.52
C HIS A 64 32.64 11.45 -9.08
N GLN A 65 31.36 11.82 -9.11
CA GLN A 65 30.86 13.09 -8.58
C GLN A 65 30.38 12.98 -7.12
N TYR A 66 30.40 11.78 -6.55
CA TYR A 66 29.88 11.57 -5.20
C TYR A 66 30.82 12.18 -4.18
N VAL A 67 30.24 12.75 -3.12
CA VAL A 67 31.02 13.24 -1.98
C VAL A 67 31.45 12.02 -1.15
N PRO A 68 32.77 11.78 -1.00
CA PRO A 68 33.25 10.67 -0.18
C PRO A 68 32.74 10.76 1.27
N TYR A 69 32.53 9.62 1.93
CA TYR A 69 32.12 9.50 3.34
C TYR A 69 30.69 9.92 3.70
N VAL A 70 29.87 10.36 2.73
CA VAL A 70 28.45 10.68 3.00
C VAL A 70 27.56 9.44 2.90
N ARG A 71 27.88 8.52 1.99
CA ARG A 71 27.21 7.22 1.85
C ARG A 71 28.20 6.13 1.46
N ASP A 72 28.00 4.96 2.05
CA ASP A 72 28.81 3.77 1.79
C ASP A 72 28.34 3.02 0.52
N ASN A 73 27.07 3.18 0.14
CA ASN A 73 26.46 2.48 -0.99
C ASN A 73 26.35 3.37 -2.24
N VAL A 74 26.82 2.84 -3.37
CA VAL A 74 26.59 3.42 -4.71
C VAL A 74 25.44 2.68 -5.36
N GLY A 75 24.38 3.41 -5.70
CA GLY A 75 23.20 2.86 -6.33
C GLY A 75 22.06 3.86 -6.38
N ILE A 76 20.87 3.36 -6.71
CA ILE A 76 19.63 4.13 -6.73
C ILE A 76 18.62 3.45 -5.81
N VAL A 77 17.92 4.24 -5.01
CA VAL A 77 16.77 3.78 -4.22
C VAL A 77 15.52 4.01 -5.05
N SER A 78 14.66 2.99 -5.15
CA SER A 78 13.40 3.07 -5.89
C SER A 78 12.21 2.78 -5.00
N LEU A 79 11.06 3.39 -5.30
CA LEU A 79 9.79 3.14 -4.63
C LEU A 79 8.69 3.02 -5.67
N VAL A 80 7.90 1.96 -5.60
CA VAL A 80 6.66 1.83 -6.37
C VAL A 80 5.51 2.16 -5.42
N HIS A 81 4.68 3.12 -5.80
CA HIS A 81 3.55 3.58 -5.00
C HIS A 81 2.38 3.98 -5.90
N ASP A 82 1.21 4.21 -5.28
CA ASP A 82 0.02 4.67 -5.99
C ASP A 82 0.22 6.07 -6.56
N ASN A 83 -0.25 6.31 -7.79
CA ASN A 83 -0.06 7.58 -8.49
C ASN A 83 -0.79 8.78 -7.86
N THR A 84 -1.72 8.52 -6.93
CA THR A 84 -2.46 9.54 -6.17
C THR A 84 -1.79 9.94 -4.86
N GLN A 85 -0.85 9.11 -4.37
CA GLN A 85 -0.17 9.31 -3.10
C GLN A 85 1.18 10.00 -3.29
N LEU A 86 1.64 10.69 -2.24
CA LEU A 86 2.98 11.28 -2.23
C LEU A 86 4.04 10.19 -2.00
N PRO A 87 5.19 10.26 -2.69
CA PRO A 87 6.27 9.29 -2.51
C PRO A 87 6.94 9.45 -1.14
N LEU A 88 6.91 8.40 -0.31
CA LEU A 88 7.68 8.33 0.95
C LEU A 88 8.94 7.48 0.73
N ILE A 89 9.95 8.06 0.09
CA ILE A 89 11.19 7.37 -0.28
C ILE A 89 12.04 6.92 0.93
N GLU A 90 11.82 7.51 2.10
CA GLU A 90 12.51 7.15 3.34
C GLU A 90 12.06 5.81 3.92
N ALA A 91 10.86 5.34 3.55
CA ALA A 91 10.34 4.03 3.90
C ALA A 91 10.56 2.99 2.78
N ALA A 92 11.35 3.34 1.75
CA ALA A 92 11.59 2.45 0.62
C ALA A 92 12.73 1.48 0.92
N ASP A 93 12.47 0.19 0.73
CA ASP A 93 13.44 -0.89 1.02
C ASP A 93 14.16 -1.41 -0.25
N ILE A 94 14.03 -0.72 -1.39
CA ILE A 94 14.56 -1.21 -2.68
C ILE A 94 15.78 -0.40 -3.09
N GLU A 95 16.95 -0.97 -2.85
CA GLU A 95 18.24 -0.47 -3.33
C GLU A 95 18.70 -1.23 -4.57
N LEU A 96 19.02 -0.50 -5.64
CA LEU A 96 19.44 -1.05 -6.92
C LEU A 96 20.91 -0.74 -7.15
N ALA A 97 21.74 -1.78 -7.09
CA ALA A 97 23.17 -1.68 -7.34
C ALA A 97 23.48 -1.52 -8.85
N PRO A 98 24.54 -0.76 -9.21
CA PRO A 98 25.01 -0.65 -10.58
C PRO A 98 25.69 -1.92 -11.09
N GLY A 99 25.91 -1.98 -12.41
CA GLY A 99 26.42 -3.16 -13.12
C GLY A 99 25.39 -4.27 -13.29
N ARG A 100 24.13 -4.01 -12.93
CA ARG A 100 23.04 -4.98 -13.03
C ARG A 100 21.80 -4.36 -13.67
N LYS A 101 21.08 -5.22 -14.38
CA LYS A 101 19.72 -5.00 -14.85
C LYS A 101 18.78 -5.64 -13.84
N HIS A 102 18.02 -4.81 -13.14
CA HIS A 102 17.02 -5.21 -12.16
C HIS A 102 15.64 -5.26 -12.83
N LYS A 103 14.94 -6.38 -12.69
CA LYS A 103 13.54 -6.51 -13.07
C LYS A 103 12.71 -6.52 -11.79
N LEU A 104 11.91 -5.48 -11.62
CA LEU A 104 10.96 -5.31 -10.54
C LEU A 104 9.60 -5.77 -11.05
N VAL A 105 9.06 -6.80 -10.42
CA VAL A 105 7.73 -7.32 -10.74
C VAL A 105 6.75 -6.85 -9.67
N ASP A 106 5.77 -6.03 -10.05
CA ASP A 106 4.77 -5.50 -9.11
C ASP A 106 3.48 -6.32 -9.12
N THR A 107 2.99 -6.58 -7.91
CA THR A 107 1.69 -7.20 -7.63
C THR A 107 0.88 -6.27 -6.75
N LEU A 108 -0.31 -5.87 -7.23
CA LEU A 108 -1.17 -4.93 -6.55
C LEU A 108 -2.06 -5.65 -5.53
N LEU A 109 -1.86 -5.31 -4.26
CA LEU A 109 -2.74 -5.69 -3.16
C LEU A 109 -3.63 -4.51 -2.79
N ALA A 110 -4.94 -4.72 -2.80
CA ALA A 110 -5.88 -3.80 -2.18
C ALA A 110 -6.41 -4.42 -0.89
N SER A 111 -6.12 -3.78 0.23
CA SER A 111 -6.61 -4.22 1.54
C SER A 111 -7.66 -3.27 2.06
N SER A 112 -8.78 -3.81 2.52
CA SER A 112 -9.82 -3.04 3.20
C SER A 112 -9.90 -3.47 4.65
N ILE A 113 -9.73 -2.53 5.57
CA ILE A 113 -9.78 -2.81 7.01
C ILE A 113 -11.24 -2.80 7.46
N LEU A 114 -11.62 -3.77 8.30
CA LEU A 114 -12.92 -3.80 8.96
C LEU A 114 -12.95 -2.81 10.12
N MET A 115 -12.83 -1.51 9.84
CA MET A 115 -12.82 -0.49 10.90
C MET A 115 -13.68 0.73 10.59
N ASN A 116 -14.87 0.54 10.03
CA ASN A 116 -15.82 1.64 9.84
C ASN A 116 -16.46 2.15 11.15
N LYS A 117 -16.08 1.58 12.32
CA LYS A 117 -16.67 1.89 13.64
C LYS A 117 -15.70 2.47 14.68
N TYR A 118 -14.38 2.44 14.44
CA TYR A 118 -13.36 2.92 15.41
C TYR A 118 -12.38 3.96 14.82
N CYS A 119 -12.64 4.50 13.63
CA CYS A 119 -11.80 5.51 12.97
C CYS A 119 -11.95 6.95 13.51
N SER A 120 -12.61 7.17 14.65
CA SER A 120 -12.88 8.52 15.15
C SER A 120 -11.65 9.26 15.70
N ASP A 121 -10.61 8.54 16.13
CA ASP A 121 -9.41 9.14 16.77
C ASP A 121 -8.15 9.13 15.90
N CYS A 122 -8.18 8.49 14.73
CA CYS A 122 -7.14 8.62 13.71
C CYS A 122 -7.73 8.26 12.34
N SER A 123 -7.65 9.17 11.37
CA SER A 123 -8.15 8.95 10.01
C SER A 123 -7.16 8.11 9.20
N GLN A 124 -6.87 6.88 9.64
CA GLN A 124 -6.21 5.91 8.77
C GLN A 124 -7.13 5.59 7.60
N GLN A 125 -6.56 5.48 6.40
CA GLN A 125 -7.31 5.22 5.18
C GLN A 125 -7.95 3.82 5.25
N CYS A 126 -9.26 3.73 5.06
CA CYS A 126 -9.99 2.46 5.13
C CYS A 126 -9.62 1.48 4.00
N LEU A 127 -9.10 2.02 2.89
CA LEU A 127 -8.61 1.28 1.74
C LEU A 127 -7.14 1.60 1.55
N ILE A 128 -6.28 0.60 1.70
CA ILE A 128 -4.84 0.73 1.53
C ILE A 128 -4.43 -0.09 0.30
N THR A 129 -3.79 0.56 -0.66
CA THR A 129 -3.19 -0.06 -1.84
C THR A 129 -1.70 -0.27 -1.59
N ASN A 130 -1.28 -1.52 -1.48
CA ASN A 130 0.11 -1.90 -1.29
C ASN A 130 0.63 -2.61 -2.54
N PHE A 131 1.90 -2.39 -2.86
CA PHE A 131 2.59 -3.06 -3.96
C PHE A 131 3.61 -4.03 -3.38
N ILE A 132 3.45 -5.32 -3.66
CA ILE A 132 4.49 -6.31 -3.38
C ILE A 132 5.41 -6.34 -4.60
N ILE A 133 6.71 -6.23 -4.35
CA ILE A 133 7.71 -6.14 -5.42
C ILE A 133 8.65 -7.33 -5.32
N GLN A 134 8.69 -8.13 -6.38
CA GLN A 134 9.67 -9.20 -6.53
C GLN A 134 10.83 -8.72 -7.40
N ILE A 135 12.06 -8.85 -6.88
CA ILE A 135 13.26 -8.35 -7.54
C ILE A 135 14.04 -9.52 -8.11
N SER A 136 14.43 -9.40 -9.38
CA SER A 136 15.41 -10.27 -10.02
C SER A 136 16.48 -9.43 -10.69
N SER A 137 17.74 -9.90 -10.73
CA SER A 137 18.84 -9.13 -11.30
C SER A 137 19.71 -9.96 -12.23
N LEU A 138 20.21 -9.32 -13.30
CA LEU A 138 21.13 -9.89 -14.27
C LEU A 138 22.31 -8.94 -14.49
N ALA A 139 23.51 -9.46 -14.82
CA ALA A 139 24.65 -8.61 -15.15
C ALA A 139 24.37 -7.73 -16.40
N THR A 140 24.81 -6.47 -16.36
CA THR A 140 24.61 -5.48 -17.44
C THR A 140 25.73 -4.43 -17.38
N PRO A 141 26.04 -3.69 -18.46
CA PRO A 141 25.52 -3.78 -19.82
C PRO A 141 26.16 -4.90 -20.65
N VAL A 142 25.50 -5.25 -21.75
CA VAL A 142 26.07 -6.11 -22.80
C VAL A 142 27.02 -5.31 -23.69
N GLU A 143 27.96 -5.98 -24.36
CA GLU A 143 29.06 -5.33 -25.10
C GLU A 143 28.60 -4.29 -26.14
N TRP A 144 27.51 -4.55 -26.88
CA TRP A 144 27.02 -3.58 -27.87
C TRP A 144 26.42 -2.32 -27.23
N GLN A 145 25.77 -2.44 -26.06
CA GLN A 145 25.20 -1.30 -25.33
C GLN A 145 26.30 -0.39 -24.75
N MET A 146 27.50 -0.91 -24.53
CA MET A 146 28.59 -0.13 -23.94
C MET A 146 28.95 1.09 -24.78
N TYR A 147 28.93 0.98 -26.11
CA TYR A 147 29.24 2.10 -27.00
C TYR A 147 28.15 3.18 -27.01
N GLU A 148 26.88 2.79 -26.92
CA GLU A 148 25.77 3.74 -26.80
C GLU A 148 25.86 4.52 -25.49
N ILE A 149 26.14 3.82 -24.38
CA ILE A 149 26.31 4.45 -23.06
C ILE A 149 27.54 5.35 -23.05
N LYS A 150 28.64 4.96 -23.71
CA LYS A 150 29.82 5.81 -23.87
C LYS A 150 29.47 7.13 -24.56
N GLY A 151 28.74 7.07 -25.68
CA GLY A 151 28.29 8.26 -26.39
C GLY A 151 27.38 9.15 -25.55
N PHE A 152 26.49 8.56 -24.75
CA PHE A 152 25.67 9.30 -23.79
C PHE A 152 26.50 10.02 -22.72
N VAL A 153 27.48 9.34 -22.12
CA VAL A 153 28.32 9.93 -21.07
C VAL A 153 29.20 11.04 -21.63
N GLU A 154 29.77 10.87 -22.82
CA GLU A 154 30.63 11.87 -23.47
C GLU A 154 29.87 13.11 -23.96
N ASN A 155 28.58 12.98 -24.27
CA ASN A 155 27.70 14.10 -24.63
C ASN A 155 27.07 14.80 -23.40
N SER A 156 27.31 14.29 -22.19
CA SER A 156 26.74 14.87 -20.98
C SER A 156 27.47 16.17 -20.59
N THR A 157 26.76 17.09 -19.93
CA THR A 157 27.35 18.32 -19.36
C THR A 157 28.19 18.08 -18.11
N ILE A 158 28.24 16.83 -17.63
CA ILE A 158 28.94 16.43 -16.41
C ILE A 158 30.41 16.13 -16.74
N PRO A 159 31.39 16.63 -15.96
CA PRO A 159 32.80 16.39 -16.23
C PRO A 159 33.13 14.90 -16.19
N LEU A 160 33.99 14.45 -17.11
CA LEU A 160 34.42 13.06 -17.21
C LEU A 160 35.41 12.69 -16.09
N PRO A 161 35.51 11.40 -15.72
CA PRO A 161 36.56 10.92 -14.82
C PRO A 161 37.98 11.12 -15.38
N ASN A 162 38.97 11.35 -14.50
CA ASN A 162 40.35 11.69 -14.86
C ASN A 162 41.08 10.64 -15.75
N ASN A 163 40.60 9.40 -15.84
CA ASN A 163 41.17 8.30 -16.65
C ASN A 163 40.18 7.70 -17.67
N TRP A 164 39.12 8.44 -18.04
CA TRP A 164 38.04 7.91 -18.88
C TRP A 164 38.52 7.25 -20.18
N THR A 165 39.50 7.84 -20.87
CA THR A 165 39.96 7.37 -22.19
C THR A 165 40.49 5.93 -22.17
N THR A 166 41.05 5.46 -21.05
CA THR A 166 41.63 4.12 -20.92
C THR A 166 40.71 3.15 -20.18
N THR A 167 39.96 3.60 -19.17
CA THR A 167 39.16 2.74 -18.26
C THR A 167 37.64 2.91 -18.37
N TRP A 168 37.13 3.57 -19.42
CA TRP A 168 35.69 3.83 -19.58
C TRP A 168 34.80 2.58 -19.43
N ARG A 169 35.26 1.40 -19.84
CA ARG A 169 34.48 0.14 -19.73
C ARG A 169 34.18 -0.24 -18.29
N GLU A 170 35.16 -0.11 -17.40
CA GLU A 170 35.01 -0.41 -15.97
C GLU A 170 34.12 0.64 -15.32
N HIS A 171 34.36 1.92 -15.62
CA HIS A 171 33.49 3.00 -15.16
C HIS A 171 32.04 2.82 -15.60
N ILE A 172 31.78 2.37 -16.82
CA ILE A 172 30.41 2.07 -17.25
C ILE A 172 29.81 0.92 -16.45
N ARG A 173 30.54 -0.17 -16.23
CA ARG A 173 30.04 -1.31 -15.44
C ARG A 173 29.75 -0.94 -13.99
N GLU A 174 30.53 -0.05 -13.39
CA GLU A 174 30.34 0.39 -12.00
C GLU A 174 29.28 1.47 -11.80
N ASN A 175 28.82 2.11 -12.88
CA ASN A 175 27.90 3.25 -12.81
C ASN A 175 26.57 3.04 -13.51
N TYR A 176 26.55 2.20 -14.53
CA TYR A 176 25.36 1.96 -15.32
C TYR A 176 24.48 0.93 -14.65
N LEU A 177 23.19 1.22 -14.55
CA LEU A 177 22.19 0.29 -14.07
C LEU A 177 20.96 0.37 -14.94
N ALA A 178 20.30 -0.76 -15.12
CA ALA A 178 19.05 -0.82 -15.87
C ALA A 178 17.93 -1.30 -14.95
N VAL A 179 16.77 -0.66 -15.01
CA VAL A 179 15.59 -1.02 -14.22
C VAL A 179 14.45 -1.31 -15.16
N ASN A 180 13.77 -2.42 -14.95
CA ASN A 180 12.59 -2.82 -15.70
C ASN A 180 11.45 -3.11 -14.72
N VAL A 181 10.50 -2.19 -14.62
CA VAL A 181 9.31 -2.35 -13.79
C VAL A 181 8.20 -2.92 -14.66
N VAL A 182 7.67 -4.08 -14.27
CA VAL A 182 6.68 -4.83 -15.03
C VAL A 182 5.64 -5.40 -14.08
N ARG A 183 4.38 -5.35 -14.47
CA ARG A 183 3.31 -6.01 -13.73
C ARG A 183 3.34 -7.52 -13.89
N GLU A 184 3.14 -8.25 -12.79
CA GLU A 184 3.03 -9.72 -12.84
C GLU A 184 1.74 -10.15 -13.53
N THR A 185 0.60 -9.63 -13.06
CA THR A 185 -0.73 -9.94 -13.56
C THR A 185 -1.65 -8.72 -13.47
N ASN A 186 -2.68 -8.67 -14.31
CA ASN A 186 -3.74 -7.64 -14.24
C ASN A 186 -4.77 -7.90 -13.13
N ILE A 187 -4.51 -8.88 -12.26
CA ILE A 187 -5.43 -9.28 -11.18
C ILE A 187 -5.07 -8.47 -9.94
N VAL A 188 -6.08 -7.84 -9.35
CA VAL A 188 -5.95 -7.14 -8.07
C VAL A 188 -6.37 -8.10 -6.97
N GLU A 189 -5.49 -8.38 -6.02
CA GLU A 189 -5.83 -9.20 -4.87
C GLU A 189 -6.50 -8.33 -3.80
N ASN A 190 -7.78 -8.59 -3.55
CA ASN A 190 -8.55 -7.88 -2.55
C ASN A 190 -8.52 -8.65 -1.22
N ASN A 191 -7.76 -8.15 -0.26
CA ASN A 191 -7.72 -8.68 1.11
C ASN A 191 -8.75 -7.95 1.97
N THR A 192 -9.93 -8.54 2.08
CA THR A 192 -11.01 -8.01 2.93
C THR A 192 -11.02 -8.74 4.26
N GLN A 193 -10.92 -8.00 5.37
CA GLN A 193 -11.11 -8.57 6.70
C GLN A 193 -12.60 -8.64 7.02
N THR A 194 -13.09 -9.81 7.41
CA THR A 194 -14.47 -10.01 7.85
C THR A 194 -14.46 -10.41 9.33
N ALA A 195 -15.53 -10.06 10.04
CA ALA A 195 -15.66 -10.47 11.44
C ALA A 195 -15.72 -12.00 11.53
N ILE A 196 -14.89 -12.59 12.40
CA ILE A 196 -14.82 -14.06 12.60
C ILE A 196 -16.16 -14.59 13.16
N PHE A 197 -16.88 -13.78 13.93
CA PHE A 197 -18.19 -14.11 14.46
C PHE A 197 -19.22 -13.09 13.99
N GLY A 198 -20.20 -13.55 13.23
CA GLY A 198 -21.40 -12.78 12.95
C GLY A 198 -22.35 -12.75 14.16
N VAL A 199 -23.32 -11.85 14.12
CA VAL A 199 -24.39 -11.79 15.13
C VAL A 199 -25.17 -13.11 15.18
N VAL A 200 -25.34 -13.76 14.02
CA VAL A 200 -26.00 -15.06 13.90
C VAL A 200 -25.19 -16.16 14.60
N ASP A 201 -23.86 -16.16 14.47
CA ASP A 201 -23.00 -17.16 15.09
C ASP A 201 -23.01 -17.03 16.61
N ILE A 202 -22.99 -15.80 17.13
CA ILE A 202 -23.09 -15.51 18.56
C ILE A 202 -24.43 -16.04 19.10
N LEU A 203 -25.54 -15.70 18.43
CA LEU A 203 -26.87 -16.13 18.85
C LEU A 203 -27.02 -17.65 18.77
N SER A 204 -26.46 -18.28 17.74
CA SER A 204 -26.45 -19.73 17.55
C SER A 204 -25.64 -20.44 18.63
N ASN A 205 -24.47 -19.91 19.02
CA ASN A 205 -23.62 -20.53 20.02
C ASN A 205 -24.23 -20.42 21.43
N ILE A 206 -24.83 -19.27 21.76
CA ILE A 206 -25.58 -19.10 23.01
C ILE A 206 -26.76 -20.06 23.05
N GLY A 207 -27.61 -20.06 22.01
CA GLY A 207 -28.79 -20.92 21.93
C GLY A 207 -28.43 -22.41 21.98
N GLY A 208 -27.35 -22.81 21.32
CA GLY A 208 -26.85 -24.18 21.31
C GLY A 208 -26.39 -24.64 22.70
N GLN A 209 -25.58 -23.83 23.39
CA GLN A 209 -25.10 -24.17 24.73
C GLN A 209 -26.24 -24.13 25.76
N THR A 210 -27.10 -23.11 25.77
CA THR A 210 -28.21 -23.03 26.73
C THR A 210 -29.26 -24.11 26.48
N GLY A 211 -29.50 -24.48 25.22
CA GLY A 211 -30.38 -25.57 24.84
C GLY A 211 -29.82 -26.94 25.22
N LEU A 212 -28.49 -27.14 25.14
CA LEU A 212 -27.86 -28.42 25.47
C LEU A 212 -27.77 -28.66 26.98
N TRP A 213 -27.31 -27.68 27.76
CA TRP A 213 -27.05 -27.87 29.19
C TRP A 213 -28.28 -27.69 30.06
N ILE A 214 -29.15 -26.74 29.72
CA ILE A 214 -30.30 -26.35 30.55
C ILE A 214 -31.63 -26.79 29.90
N GLY A 215 -31.62 -27.12 28.60
CA GLY A 215 -32.87 -27.42 27.87
C GLY A 215 -33.76 -26.19 27.65
N ILE A 216 -33.22 -24.98 27.86
CA ILE A 216 -33.99 -23.73 27.74
C ILE A 216 -34.08 -23.33 26.28
N SER A 217 -35.30 -23.08 25.82
CA SER A 217 -35.61 -22.57 24.49
C SER A 217 -36.19 -21.16 24.54
N PHE A 218 -36.28 -20.49 23.39
CA PHE A 218 -36.93 -19.18 23.28
C PHE A 218 -38.36 -19.18 23.86
N ARG A 219 -39.11 -20.27 23.68
CA ARG A 219 -40.46 -20.39 24.26
C ARG A 219 -40.43 -20.45 25.78
N SER A 220 -39.49 -21.19 26.37
CA SER A 220 -39.31 -21.27 27.82
C SER A 220 -38.96 -19.92 28.43
N ILE A 221 -38.17 -19.09 27.75
CA ILE A 221 -37.85 -17.72 28.19
C ILE A 221 -39.11 -16.85 28.22
N MET A 222 -39.94 -16.91 27.19
CA MET A 222 -41.20 -16.15 27.14
C MET A 222 -42.18 -16.56 28.24
N GLU A 223 -42.24 -17.85 28.60
CA GLU A 223 -43.03 -18.33 29.73
C GLU A 223 -42.56 -17.76 31.07
N VAL A 224 -41.23 -17.67 31.28
CA VAL A 224 -40.67 -17.05 32.49
C VAL A 224 -41.00 -15.55 32.54
N PHE A 225 -40.92 -14.85 31.41
CA PHE A 225 -41.33 -13.43 31.35
C PHE A 225 -42.82 -13.23 31.66
N GLU A 226 -43.70 -14.09 31.13
CA GLU A 226 -45.13 -14.04 31.44
C GLU A 226 -45.37 -14.31 32.94
N MET A 227 -44.70 -15.31 33.51
CA MET A 227 -44.79 -15.62 34.93
C MET A 227 -44.35 -14.43 35.81
N LEU A 228 -43.21 -13.81 35.50
CA LEU A 228 -42.71 -12.63 36.21
C LEU A 228 -43.68 -11.45 36.10
N TYR A 229 -44.22 -11.20 34.91
CA TYR A 229 -45.20 -10.14 34.69
C TYR A 229 -46.45 -10.36 35.55
N ARG A 230 -47.02 -11.58 35.53
CA ARG A 230 -48.17 -11.94 36.38
C ARG A 230 -47.86 -11.78 37.86
N LEU A 231 -46.66 -12.18 38.29
CA LEU A 231 -46.24 -12.08 39.69
C LEU A 231 -46.11 -10.62 40.16
N ILE A 232 -45.54 -9.75 39.33
CA ILE A 232 -45.41 -8.31 39.61
C ILE A 232 -46.79 -7.66 39.67
N CYS A 233 -47.67 -7.93 38.70
CA CYS A 233 -49.05 -7.42 38.72
C CYS A 233 -49.81 -7.90 39.97
N TYR A 234 -49.60 -9.15 40.39
CA TYR A 234 -50.23 -9.69 41.58
C TYR A 234 -49.68 -9.07 42.87
N GLN A 235 -48.37 -8.89 43.00
CA GLN A 235 -47.77 -8.18 44.13
C GLN A 235 -48.23 -6.72 44.20
N TYR A 236 -48.30 -6.04 43.05
CA TYR A 236 -48.86 -4.69 42.95
C TYR A 236 -50.32 -4.65 43.41
N PHE A 237 -51.15 -5.61 42.97
CA PHE A 237 -52.53 -5.72 43.41
C PHE A 237 -52.66 -5.94 44.93
N LEU A 238 -51.83 -6.80 45.52
CA LEU A 238 -51.81 -7.02 46.97
C LEU A 238 -51.38 -5.77 47.74
N ILE A 239 -50.36 -5.05 47.27
CA ILE A 239 -49.89 -3.79 47.87
C ILE A 239 -51.03 -2.75 47.83
N VAL A 240 -51.69 -2.57 46.68
CA VAL A 240 -52.84 -1.65 46.54
C VAL A 240 -53.97 -2.03 47.49
N ARG A 241 -54.26 -3.34 47.64
CA ARG A 241 -55.32 -3.81 48.55
C ARG A 241 -54.95 -3.61 50.02
N ALA A 242 -53.69 -3.80 50.39
CA ALA A 242 -53.19 -3.53 51.75
C ALA A 242 -53.24 -2.02 52.09
N VAL A 243 -52.88 -1.16 51.14
CA VAL A 243 -53.00 0.31 51.28
C VAL A 243 -54.47 0.73 51.41
N ARG A 244 -55.38 0.15 50.62
CA ARG A 244 -56.84 0.43 50.72
C ARG A 244 -57.43 -0.01 52.07
N LYS A 245 -57.05 -1.18 52.59
CA LYS A 245 -57.47 -1.63 53.93
C LYS A 245 -56.93 -0.73 55.05
N LYS A 246 -55.67 -0.28 54.98
CA LYS A 246 -55.12 0.67 55.95
C LYS A 246 -55.85 2.01 55.95
N LYS A 247 -56.26 2.50 54.78
CA LYS A 247 -57.06 3.74 54.64
C LYS A 247 -58.44 3.62 55.29
N GLN A 248 -59.08 2.44 55.26
CA GLN A 248 -60.38 2.23 55.92
C GLN A 248 -60.29 2.16 57.45
N ILE A 249 -59.19 1.65 58.00
CA ILE A 249 -59.00 1.51 59.47
C ILE A 249 -58.63 2.85 60.14
N ILE A 250 -58.15 3.84 59.39
CA ILE A 250 -57.79 5.18 59.91
C ILE A 250 -59.00 6.15 59.88
N ILE A 251 -60.13 5.75 59.29
CA ILE A 251 -61.36 6.57 59.14
C ILE A 251 -62.49 6.09 60.10
N GLN A 252 -62.25 5.05 60.90
CA GLN A 252 -63.03 4.74 62.10
C GLN A 252 -62.32 5.24 63.34
#